data_AF-A0A438VDN6-F1
#
_entry.id   AF-A0A438VDN6-F1
#
_cell.length_a   1.000
_cell.length_b   1.000
_cell.length_c   1.000
_cell.angle_alpha   90.00
_cell.angle_beta   90.00
_cell.angle_gamma   90.00
#
_symmetry.space_group_name_H-M   'P 1'
#
loop_
_entity.id
_entity.type
_entity.pdbx_description
1 polymer ?
#
loop_
_entity_poly.entity_id
_entity_poly.type
_entity_poly.pdbx_seq_one_letter_code
_entity_poly.pdbx_strand_id
1 'polypeptide(L)' 'YRPGIMLYGFYPSNEMKESCPTILKNVISLKARIVQIRSVKKGEFIGYGEHFYTNEETLVGVLALGYADGL' A
#
# COMPACT_ATOMS: atom_id res chain seq x y z
N TYR A 1 -11.45 30.64 6.76
CA TYR A 1 -10.47 29.70 6.18
C TYR A 1 -11.10 28.31 6.12
N ARG A 2 -10.81 27.47 5.11
CA ARG A 2 -11.40 26.11 4.95
C ARG A 2 -10.29 25.06 4.73
N PRO A 3 -9.50 24.70 5.76
CA PRO A 3 -8.29 23.90 5.60
C PRO A 3 -8.56 22.39 5.52
N GLY A 4 -9.35 21.93 4.53
CA GLY A 4 -9.86 20.56 4.46
C GLY A 4 -8.80 19.46 4.62
N ILE A 5 -7.93 19.28 3.62
CA ILE A 5 -6.95 18.17 3.57
C ILE A 5 -5.91 18.21 4.71
N MET A 6 -5.63 19.41 5.21
CA MET A 6 -4.69 19.63 6.32
C MET A 6 -5.22 19.10 7.65
N LEU A 7 -6.54 19.07 7.85
CA LEU A 7 -7.15 18.48 9.05
C LEU A 7 -6.91 16.96 9.15
N TYR A 8 -6.71 16.30 8.01
CA TYR A 8 -6.37 14.87 7.94
C TYR A 8 -4.87 14.59 7.99
N GLY A 9 -4.05 15.65 8.13
CA GLY A 9 -2.62 15.52 8.28
C GLY A 9 -1.82 15.53 6.97
N PHE A 10 -2.42 16.01 5.88
CA PHE A 10 -1.78 16.09 4.56
C PHE A 10 -1.59 17.54 4.11
N TYR A 11 -0.46 17.82 3.48
CA TYR A 11 -0.22 19.12 2.85
C TYR A 11 -0.92 19.16 1.48
N PRO A 12 -1.52 20.30 1.08
CA PRO A 12 -2.15 20.45 -0.23
C PRO A 12 -1.19 20.28 -1.41
N SER A 13 0.10 20.56 -1.21
CA SER A 13 1.15 20.38 -2.23
C SER A 13 2.52 20.14 -1.57
N ASN A 14 3.50 19.72 -2.38
CA ASN A 14 4.88 19.51 -1.91
C ASN A 14 5.58 20.82 -1.56
N GLU A 15 5.36 21.89 -2.33
CA GLU A 15 5.93 23.22 -2.07
C GLU A 15 5.45 23.78 -0.72
N MET A 16 4.17 23.53 -0.41
CA MET A 16 3.60 23.90 0.87
C MET A 16 4.15 23.03 2.01
N LYS A 17 4.43 21.74 1.77
CA LYS A 17 5.09 20.88 2.75
C LYS A 17 6.49 21.40 3.12
N GLU A 18 7.24 21.92 2.16
CA GLU A 18 8.60 22.44 2.36
C GLU A 18 8.61 23.81 3.06
N SER A 19 7.62 24.66 2.80
CA SER A 19 7.55 26.03 3.32
C SER A 19 6.71 26.17 4.60
N CYS A 20 5.85 25.20 4.93
CA CYS A 20 4.96 25.29 6.08
C CYS A 20 5.72 24.94 7.39
N PRO A 21 5.77 25.84 8.38
CA PRO A 21 6.45 25.58 9.65
C PRO A 21 5.67 24.59 10.55
N THR A 22 4.42 24.28 10.22
CA THR A 22 3.57 23.38 11.01
C THR A 22 3.76 21.94 10.56
N ILE A 23 4.03 21.05 11.52
CA ILE A 23 4.07 19.60 11.29
C ILE A 23 2.65 19.06 11.34
N LEU A 24 2.17 18.54 10.21
CA LEU A 24 0.88 17.87 10.12
C LEU A 24 1.01 16.40 10.51
N LYS A 25 0.10 15.90 11.34
CA LYS A 25 0.05 14.50 11.76
C LYS A 25 -0.97 13.73 10.93
N ASN A 26 -0.51 12.79 10.12
CA ASN A 26 -1.37 11.88 9.37
C ASN A 26 -2.22 11.03 10.32
N VAL A 27 -3.54 11.02 10.11
CA VAL A 27 -4.51 10.26 10.92
C VAL A 27 -5.10 9.05 10.20
N ILE A 28 -4.71 8.79 8.95
CA ILE A 28 -5.25 7.73 8.11
C ILE A 28 -4.25 6.56 8.05
N SER A 29 -4.73 5.35 8.30
CA SER A 29 -3.95 4.13 8.12
C SER A 29 -4.78 3.04 7.45
N LEU A 30 -4.24 2.41 6.41
CA LEU A 30 -4.79 1.21 5.79
C LEU A 30 -4.12 -0.03 6.37
N LYS A 31 -4.90 -1.04 6.76
CA LYS A 31 -4.41 -2.29 7.35
C LYS A 31 -5.08 -3.48 6.69
N ALA A 32 -4.32 -4.54 6.46
CA ALA A 32 -4.82 -5.81 5.95
C ALA A 32 -4.23 -6.98 6.75
N ARG A 33 -4.88 -8.14 6.69
CA ARG A 33 -4.39 -9.39 7.30
C ARG A 33 -3.99 -10.37 6.21
N ILE A 34 -2.93 -11.12 6.47
CA ILE A 34 -2.58 -12.30 5.67
C ILE A 34 -3.65 -13.35 5.93
N VAL A 35 -4.32 -13.78 4.88
CA VAL A 35 -5.33 -14.85 4.93
C VAL A 35 -4.74 -16.22 4.61
N GLN A 36 -3.62 -16.25 3.89
CA GLN A 36 -2.94 -17.50 3.55
C GLN A 36 -1.44 -17.26 3.38
N ILE A 37 -0.64 -18.22 3.82
CA ILE A 37 0.79 -18.30 3.53
C ILE A 37 1.03 -19.60 2.76
N ARG A 38 1.79 -19.56 1.67
CA ARG A 38 2.18 -20.75 0.90
C ARG A 38 3.63 -20.65 0.43
N SER A 39 4.37 -21.77 0.48
CA SER A 39 5.66 -21.88 -0.22
C SER A 39 5.38 -22.23 -1.68
N VAL A 40 6.02 -21.49 -2.58
CA VAL A 40 5.90 -21.63 -4.03
C VAL A 40 7.29 -22.00 -4.56
N LYS A 41 7.37 -23.05 -5.37
CA LYS A 41 8.66 -23.54 -5.86
C LYS A 41 9.23 -22.60 -6.90
N LYS A 42 10.53 -22.69 -7.15
CA LYS A 42 11.16 -22.08 -8.33
C LYS A 42 10.49 -22.58 -9.61
N GLY A 43 10.19 -21.66 -10.52
CA GLY A 43 9.63 -21.97 -11.84
C GLY A 43 8.11 -21.89 -11.95
N GLU A 44 7.42 -21.49 -10.88
CA GLU A 44 5.97 -21.34 -10.84
C GLU A 44 5.55 -19.89 -11.10
N PHE A 45 4.35 -19.71 -11.64
CA PHE A 45 3.79 -18.39 -11.91
C PHE A 45 2.78 -17.97 -10.83
N ILE A 46 2.79 -16.67 -10.50
CA ILE A 46 1.90 -16.04 -9.53
C ILE A 46 1.14 -14.88 -10.19
N GLY A 47 -0.16 -14.80 -9.90
CA GLY A 47 -1.04 -13.77 -10.41
C GLY A 47 -1.70 -14.17 -11.73
N TYR A 48 -2.72 -13.39 -12.12
CA TYR A 48 -3.40 -13.60 -13.40
C TYR A 48 -2.45 -13.31 -14.56
N GLY A 49 -2.54 -14.12 -15.62
CA GLY A 49 -1.72 -13.96 -16.82
C GLY A 49 -0.23 -14.24 -16.61
N GLU A 50 0.12 -15.04 -15.61
CA GLU A 50 1.51 -15.48 -15.38
C GLU A 50 2.49 -14.32 -15.15
N HIS A 51 2.00 -13.23 -14.55
CA HIS A 51 2.73 -11.96 -14.48
C HIS A 51 4.01 -12.03 -13.64
N PHE A 52 4.08 -12.92 -12.65
CA PHE A 52 5.25 -13.07 -11.81
C PHE A 52 5.78 -14.51 -11.88
N TYR A 53 7.04 -14.66 -12.28
CA TYR A 53 7.75 -15.94 -12.31
C TYR A 53 8.69 -16.08 -11.10
N THR A 54 8.61 -17.19 -10.37
CA THR A 54 9.48 -17.44 -9.22
C THR A 54 10.87 -17.91 -9.64
N ASN A 55 11.91 -17.13 -9.30
CA ASN A 55 13.30 -17.48 -9.59
C ASN A 55 13.95 -18.41 -8.56
N GLU A 56 13.33 -18.51 -7.38
CA GLU A 56 13.74 -19.31 -6.23
C GLU A 56 12.52 -19.77 -5.44
N GLU A 57 12.71 -20.64 -4.45
CA GLU A 57 11.63 -20.99 -3.53
C GLU A 57 11.18 -19.74 -2.78
N THR A 58 9.89 -19.40 -2.93
CA THR A 58 9.33 -18.11 -2.52
C THR A 58 8.18 -18.33 -1.55
N LEU A 59 8.26 -17.72 -0.37
CA LEU A 59 7.14 -17.70 0.58
C LEU A 59 6.18 -16.57 0.22
N VAL A 60 4.93 -16.91 -0.09
CA VAL A 60 3.92 -15.96 -0.57
C VAL A 60 2.83 -15.79 0.48
N GLY A 61 2.59 -14.54 0.88
CA GLY A 61 1.45 -14.14 1.71
C GLY A 61 0.32 -13.56 0.85
N VAL A 62 -0.88 -14.10 0.99
CA VAL A 62 -2.08 -13.59 0.32
C VAL A 62 -2.81 -12.66 1.29
N LEU A 63 -3.12 -11.44 0.83
CA LEU A 63 -3.91 -10.46 1.58
C LEU A 63 -5.36 -10.48 1.09
N ALA A 64 -6.32 -10.35 1.99
CA ALA A 64 -7.72 -10.10 1.63
C ALA A 64 -7.94 -8.59 1.40
N LEU A 65 -7.32 -8.06 0.35
CA LEU A 65 -7.45 -6.68 -0.10
C LEU A 65 -7.17 -6.64 -1.61
N GLY A 66 -7.98 -5.92 -2.37
CA GLY A 66 -7.85 -5.81 -3.82
C GLY A 66 -8.36 -4.49 -4.38
N TYR A 67 -8.39 -4.39 -5.70
CA TYR A 67 -8.78 -3.15 -6.40
C TYR A 67 -10.19 -2.65 -6.04
N ALA A 68 -11.13 -3.55 -5.74
CA ALA A 68 -12.48 -3.19 -5.30
C ALA A 68 -12.50 -2.43 -3.96
N ASP A 69 -11.42 -2.52 -3.17
CA ASP A 69 -11.24 -1.79 -1.91
C ASP A 69 -10.61 -0.40 -2.10
N GLY A 70 -10.28 -0.01 -3.35
CA GLY A 70 -9.70 1.30 -3.69
C GLY A 70 -8.17 1.37 -3.60
N LEU A 71 -7.49 0.22 -3.75
CA LEU A 71 -6.03 0.10 -3.83
C LEU A 71 -5.45 0.61 -5.16
#